data_AF-M1L5F6-F1
#
_entry.id   AF-M1L5F6-F1
#
_cell.length_a   1.000
_cell.length_b   1.000
_cell.length_c   1.000
_cell.angle_alpha   90.00
_cell.angle_beta   90.00
_cell.angle_gamma   90.00
#
_symmetry.space_group_name_H-M   'P 1'
#
loop_
_entity.id
_entity.type
_entity.pdbx_description
1 polymer ?
#
loop_
_entity_poly.entity_id
_entity_poly.type
_entity_poly.pdbx_seq_one_letter_code
_entity_poly.pdbx_strand_id
1 'polypeptide(L)'
;MDFFKKILLLSLCLILAACERKPSSTELHSALNKRLQETFGSNSFKIVKLNRMGSAIDSTAPSDENRRVVYYDVILEANKNIDLGAWDQPGAAALVTLMGAGPRSIIGVDSSGNKAGDRIIAHASAIYRKKNNNWERVSSDNYTTEEAPFLESGLQKPATERLLSTLNTITTSIPYTSSKTAQKVVQQELERSVTRINGRLARLQDGYPFAGGPNKGEYLVFAQSIADITQRNQVKMIPLITSGSTENIDLLRTGNATIALAPADIALMAYNGTGPFEGHGPFAELRTLGSLYPELAHIIVRQDSEIKIIDLKGKKISLGPAGSGGRTTIEQILAAHGLYAHKDYKVIDAPFTNSLQQLNKEEIDAVTQIIGVPATPIRAAMTQSNLRILPLEPLAVKRLIQNNPALLSLNIAGGTYSNQSKRIPTVGTAALMLTTSELTIAEAENMANAVYNAGQYLLAAGSAQGAQVSVTTSKICLTVPIHPGADEALRKMAHTALPRAVLPRKIQKQSISNN
;
A
#
# COMPACT_ATOMS: atom_id res chain seq x y z
N MET A 1 -5.44 -63.83 -52.85
CA MET A 1 -5.75 -62.40 -52.64
C MET A 1 -6.76 -62.13 -51.50
N ASP A 2 -7.21 -63.12 -50.71
CA ASP A 2 -8.22 -62.88 -49.66
C ASP A 2 -7.85 -63.33 -48.24
N PHE A 3 -7.01 -64.35 -48.06
CA PHE A 3 -6.64 -64.78 -46.72
C PHE A 3 -5.65 -63.81 -46.05
N PHE A 4 -4.75 -63.23 -46.87
CA PHE A 4 -3.77 -62.23 -46.45
C PHE A 4 -4.42 -60.91 -45.98
N LYS A 5 -5.59 -60.52 -46.52
CA LYS A 5 -6.37 -59.36 -46.06
C LYS A 5 -7.08 -59.60 -44.72
N LYS A 6 -7.51 -60.84 -44.45
CA LYS A 6 -8.07 -61.24 -43.13
C LYS A 6 -6.98 -61.35 -42.07
N ILE A 7 -5.78 -61.83 -42.44
CA ILE A 7 -4.57 -61.79 -41.60
C ILE A 7 -4.16 -60.33 -41.31
N LEU A 8 -4.31 -59.41 -42.29
CA LEU A 8 -4.00 -57.99 -42.10
C LEU A 8 -5.03 -57.29 -41.20
N LEU A 9 -6.35 -57.57 -41.30
CA LEU A 9 -7.37 -56.96 -40.42
C LEU A 9 -7.39 -57.53 -38.99
N LEU A 10 -7.18 -58.83 -38.78
CA LEU A 10 -7.13 -59.41 -37.43
C LEU A 10 -5.81 -59.10 -36.69
N SER A 11 -4.68 -59.04 -37.38
CA SER A 11 -3.42 -58.60 -36.76
C SER A 11 -3.42 -57.10 -36.45
N LEU A 12 -4.08 -56.26 -37.26
CA LEU A 12 -4.24 -54.82 -36.98
C LEU A 12 -5.16 -54.56 -35.77
N CYS A 13 -6.13 -55.44 -35.48
CA CYS A 13 -6.96 -55.37 -34.27
C CYS A 13 -6.31 -55.98 -33.01
N LEU A 14 -5.43 -56.98 -33.14
CA LEU A 14 -4.71 -57.59 -31.99
C LEU A 14 -3.44 -56.82 -31.59
N ILE A 15 -2.84 -56.04 -32.49
CA ILE A 15 -1.71 -55.12 -32.16
C ILE A 15 -2.21 -53.88 -31.40
N LEU A 16 -3.51 -53.61 -31.34
CA LEU A 16 -4.10 -52.51 -30.55
C LEU A 16 -4.42 -52.87 -29.09
N ALA A 17 -4.28 -54.14 -28.68
CA ALA A 17 -4.62 -54.60 -27.32
C ALA A 17 -3.41 -54.85 -26.39
N ALA A 18 -2.21 -54.44 -26.81
CA ALA A 18 -1.02 -54.34 -25.93
C ALA A 18 -0.66 -52.88 -25.61
N CYS A 19 -1.67 -52.00 -25.55
CA CYS A 19 -1.52 -50.72 -24.88
C CYS A 19 -1.12 -51.00 -23.43
N GLU A 20 0.12 -50.70 -23.06
CA GLU A 20 0.63 -50.80 -21.70
C GLU A 20 -0.43 -50.26 -20.72
N ARG A 21 -1.03 -51.13 -19.91
CA ARG A 21 -2.05 -50.74 -18.94
C ARG A 21 -1.42 -49.71 -18.00
N LYS A 22 -1.85 -48.45 -18.10
CA LYS A 22 -1.44 -47.34 -17.24
C LYS A 22 -2.05 -47.53 -15.83
N PRO A 23 -1.53 -46.88 -14.77
CA PRO A 23 -2.12 -46.97 -13.43
C PRO A 23 -3.61 -46.59 -13.47
N SER A 24 -4.48 -47.46 -12.94
CA SER A 24 -5.93 -47.32 -12.92
C SER A 24 -6.42 -46.44 -11.76
N SER A 25 -7.60 -45.83 -11.89
CA SER A 25 -8.15 -44.97 -10.82
C SER A 25 -8.32 -45.71 -9.48
N THR A 26 -8.59 -47.02 -9.53
CA THR A 26 -8.69 -47.88 -8.34
C THR A 26 -7.35 -48.05 -7.65
N GLU A 27 -6.27 -48.24 -8.41
CA GLU A 27 -4.91 -48.32 -7.86
C GLU A 27 -4.46 -46.99 -7.25
N LEU A 28 -4.80 -45.85 -7.87
CA LEU A 28 -4.54 -44.53 -7.30
C LEU A 28 -5.29 -44.32 -5.98
N HIS A 29 -6.59 -44.65 -5.97
CA HIS A 29 -7.42 -44.53 -4.77
C HIS A 29 -6.87 -45.39 -3.63
N SER A 30 -6.55 -46.66 -3.91
CA SER A 30 -6.01 -47.57 -2.91
C SER A 30 -4.65 -47.11 -2.38
N ALA A 31 -3.75 -46.66 -3.25
CA ALA A 31 -2.42 -46.19 -2.86
C ALA A 31 -2.48 -44.91 -2.02
N LEU A 32 -3.35 -43.95 -2.39
CA LEU A 32 -3.51 -42.71 -1.64
C LEU A 32 -4.16 -42.95 -0.27
N ASN A 33 -5.22 -43.77 -0.22
CA ASN A 33 -5.91 -44.09 1.02
C ASN A 33 -4.97 -44.78 2.03
N LYS A 34 -4.16 -45.73 1.56
CA LYS A 34 -3.17 -46.42 2.40
C LYS A 34 -2.19 -45.43 3.04
N ARG A 35 -1.63 -44.49 2.27
CA ARG A 35 -0.71 -43.48 2.79
C ARG A 35 -1.36 -42.52 3.77
N LEU A 36 -2.58 -42.06 3.49
CA LEU A 36 -3.31 -41.19 4.41
C LEU A 36 -3.49 -41.86 5.79
N GLN A 37 -3.76 -43.18 5.80
CA GLN A 37 -3.87 -43.96 7.02
C GLN A 37 -2.51 -44.16 7.72
N GLU A 38 -1.45 -44.41 6.98
CA GLU A 38 -0.09 -44.57 7.53
C GLU A 38 0.43 -43.27 8.15
N THR A 39 0.14 -42.11 7.54
CA THR A 39 0.66 -40.80 8.00
C THR A 39 -0.22 -40.13 9.04
N PHE A 40 -1.54 -40.10 8.84
CA PHE A 40 -2.47 -39.38 9.73
C PHE A 40 -3.28 -40.30 10.64
N GLY A 41 -3.06 -41.62 10.56
CA GLY A 41 -3.83 -42.63 11.28
C GLY A 41 -5.13 -43.01 10.58
N SER A 42 -5.66 -44.18 10.94
CA SER A 42 -6.91 -44.70 10.40
C SER A 42 -8.08 -43.76 10.64
N ASN A 43 -8.96 -43.65 9.63
CA ASN A 43 -10.18 -42.84 9.68
C ASN A 43 -9.97 -41.34 9.93
N SER A 44 -8.80 -40.79 9.61
CA SER A 44 -8.55 -39.34 9.70
C SER A 44 -9.12 -38.57 8.51
N PHE A 45 -8.95 -39.12 7.30
CA PHE A 45 -9.49 -38.56 6.07
C PHE A 45 -10.29 -39.61 5.30
N LYS A 46 -11.38 -39.17 4.68
CA LYS A 46 -12.12 -39.94 3.69
C LYS A 46 -11.87 -39.36 2.31
N ILE A 47 -11.47 -40.21 1.37
CA ILE A 47 -11.47 -39.84 -0.05
C ILE A 47 -12.92 -39.82 -0.51
N VAL A 48 -13.51 -38.64 -0.56
CA VAL A 48 -14.88 -38.43 -1.06
C VAL A 48 -14.92 -38.66 -2.56
N LYS A 49 -13.85 -38.22 -3.25
CA LYS A 49 -13.74 -38.36 -4.69
C LYS A 49 -12.27 -38.42 -5.10
N LEU A 50 -11.95 -39.32 -6.02
CA LEU A 50 -10.66 -39.33 -6.71
C LEU A 50 -10.87 -39.60 -8.19
N ASN A 51 -10.43 -38.66 -9.01
CA ASN A 51 -10.60 -38.68 -10.46
C ASN A 51 -9.23 -38.64 -11.13
N ARG A 52 -8.86 -39.71 -11.84
CA ARG A 52 -7.65 -39.74 -12.64
C ARG A 52 -7.84 -38.89 -13.91
N MET A 53 -6.97 -37.90 -14.10
CA MET A 53 -7.04 -36.94 -15.21
C MET A 53 -6.18 -37.33 -16.41
N GLY A 54 -5.13 -38.12 -16.18
CA GLY A 54 -4.26 -38.57 -17.27
C GLY A 54 -2.92 -39.09 -16.76
N SER A 55 -2.03 -39.42 -17.68
CA SER A 55 -0.65 -39.76 -17.34
C SER A 55 0.31 -39.48 -18.48
N ALA A 56 1.50 -38.98 -18.15
CA ALA A 56 2.62 -38.78 -19.06
C ALA A 56 3.75 -39.79 -18.77
N ILE A 57 4.66 -39.97 -19.73
CA ILE A 57 5.95 -40.59 -19.45
C ILE A 57 6.73 -39.64 -18.53
N ASP A 58 7.34 -40.19 -17.48
CA ASP A 58 8.30 -39.43 -16.69
C ASP A 58 9.62 -39.33 -17.48
N SER A 59 9.89 -38.18 -18.08
CA SER A 59 11.08 -37.92 -18.88
C SER A 59 12.38 -37.94 -18.06
N THR A 60 12.28 -37.96 -16.74
CA THR A 60 13.42 -38.01 -15.80
C THR A 60 13.70 -39.42 -15.27
N ALA A 61 12.98 -40.43 -15.78
CA ALA A 61 13.16 -41.82 -15.38
C ALA A 61 14.57 -42.33 -15.73
N PRO A 62 15.25 -43.06 -14.82
CA PRO A 62 16.43 -43.83 -15.16
C PRO A 62 16.15 -44.75 -16.36
N SER A 63 17.15 -44.98 -17.21
CA SER A 63 17.00 -45.73 -18.48
C SER A 63 16.51 -47.18 -18.30
N ASP A 64 16.68 -47.74 -17.10
CA ASP A 64 16.23 -49.07 -16.69
C ASP A 64 14.84 -49.09 -16.03
N GLU A 65 14.17 -47.94 -15.91
CA GLU A 65 12.87 -47.84 -15.25
C GLU A 65 11.75 -47.30 -16.15
N ASN A 66 10.62 -48.01 -16.20
CA ASN A 66 9.41 -47.51 -16.84
C ASN A 66 8.57 -46.72 -15.82
N ARG A 67 8.73 -45.39 -15.82
CA ARG A 67 7.97 -44.48 -14.95
C ARG A 67 6.93 -43.65 -15.69
N ARG A 68 5.83 -43.35 -15.00
CA ARG A 68 4.73 -42.51 -15.47
C ARG A 68 4.36 -41.49 -14.41
N VAL A 69 4.21 -40.23 -14.79
CA VAL A 69 3.55 -39.21 -13.97
C VAL A 69 2.05 -39.35 -14.17
N VAL A 70 1.28 -39.51 -13.09
CA VAL A 70 -0.18 -39.60 -13.14
C VAL A 70 -0.79 -38.38 -12.48
N TYR A 71 -1.65 -37.68 -13.20
CA TYR A 71 -2.36 -36.49 -12.72
C TYR A 71 -3.76 -36.88 -12.26
N TYR A 72 -4.19 -36.36 -11.12
CA TYR A 72 -5.49 -36.68 -10.54
C TYR A 72 -6.00 -35.56 -9.64
N ASP A 73 -7.32 -35.48 -9.56
CA ASP A 73 -8.02 -34.63 -8.61
C ASP A 73 -8.50 -35.46 -7.44
N VAL A 74 -8.38 -34.92 -6.24
CA VAL A 74 -8.85 -35.57 -5.03
C VAL A 74 -9.61 -34.60 -4.14
N ILE A 75 -10.71 -35.09 -3.57
CA ILE A 75 -11.44 -34.43 -2.49
C ILE A 75 -11.33 -35.33 -1.27
N LEU A 76 -10.69 -34.79 -0.25
CA LEU A 76 -10.65 -35.37 1.08
C LEU A 76 -11.68 -34.67 1.96
N GLU A 77 -12.29 -35.42 2.86
CA GLU A 77 -13.09 -34.89 3.95
C GLU A 77 -12.46 -35.35 5.26
N ALA A 78 -12.25 -34.42 6.19
CA ALA A 78 -11.74 -34.72 7.51
C ALA A 78 -12.84 -35.48 8.29
N ASN A 79 -12.57 -36.72 8.70
CA ASN A 79 -13.57 -37.51 9.43
C ASN A 79 -13.58 -37.19 10.95
N LYS A 80 -12.55 -36.47 11.42
CA LYS A 80 -12.40 -35.96 12.79
C LYS A 80 -11.66 -34.63 12.72
N ASN A 81 -11.52 -33.92 13.84
CA ASN A 81 -10.67 -32.73 13.88
C ASN A 81 -9.21 -33.14 13.65
N ILE A 82 -8.54 -32.48 12.71
CA ILE A 82 -7.15 -32.72 12.33
C ILE A 82 -6.35 -31.45 12.56
N ASP A 83 -5.29 -31.55 13.37
CA ASP A 83 -4.33 -30.46 13.52
C ASP A 83 -3.32 -30.53 12.38
N LEU A 84 -3.44 -29.61 11.42
CA LEU A 84 -2.51 -29.47 10.30
C LEU A 84 -1.48 -28.36 10.51
N GLY A 85 -1.53 -27.65 11.64
CA GLY A 85 -0.59 -26.62 12.04
C GLY A 85 0.51 -27.10 13.00
N ALA A 86 0.46 -28.36 13.42
CA ALA A 86 1.38 -28.93 14.39
C ALA A 86 2.84 -29.04 13.90
N TRP A 87 3.78 -28.88 14.83
CA TRP A 87 5.22 -28.81 14.56
C TRP A 87 5.97 -30.11 14.85
N ASP A 88 5.37 -31.03 15.61
CA ASP A 88 5.95 -32.29 16.09
C ASP A 88 5.23 -33.54 15.57
N GLN A 89 4.25 -33.36 14.68
CA GLN A 89 3.48 -34.44 14.04
C GLN A 89 3.13 -34.04 12.59
N PRO A 90 2.70 -34.98 11.73
CA PRO A 90 2.41 -34.69 10.32
C PRO A 90 1.36 -33.58 10.14
N GLY A 91 1.77 -32.44 9.56
CA GLY A 91 0.93 -31.26 9.32
C GLY A 91 0.63 -31.00 7.83
N ALA A 92 0.26 -29.76 7.49
CA ALA A 92 -0.12 -29.34 6.14
C ALA A 92 0.93 -29.69 5.06
N ALA A 93 2.22 -29.53 5.37
CA ALA A 93 3.31 -29.88 4.45
C ALA A 93 3.39 -31.38 4.13
N ALA A 94 3.09 -32.24 5.11
CA ALA A 94 3.02 -33.69 4.92
C ALA A 94 1.83 -34.05 4.03
N LEU A 95 0.68 -33.39 4.20
CA LEU A 95 -0.51 -33.62 3.39
C LEU A 95 -0.30 -33.23 1.91
N VAL A 96 0.35 -32.08 1.67
CA VAL A 96 0.74 -31.60 0.34
C VAL A 96 1.67 -32.60 -0.36
N THR A 97 2.72 -33.02 0.34
CA THR A 97 3.71 -33.99 -0.18
C THR A 97 3.09 -35.35 -0.45
N LEU A 98 2.22 -35.84 0.45
CA LEU A 98 1.57 -37.13 0.34
C LEU A 98 0.65 -37.19 -0.87
N MET A 99 -0.09 -36.13 -1.17
CA MET A 99 -0.90 -36.04 -2.38
C MET A 99 -0.04 -35.78 -3.63
N GLY A 100 1.11 -35.13 -3.49
CA GLY A 100 1.90 -34.66 -4.63
C GLY A 100 1.25 -33.44 -5.30
N ALA A 101 0.66 -32.59 -4.46
CA ALA A 101 0.12 -31.29 -4.83
C ALA A 101 1.20 -30.21 -4.63
N GLY A 102 1.10 -29.09 -5.34
CA GLY A 102 1.87 -27.89 -5.05
C GLY A 102 1.17 -27.01 -4.00
N PRO A 103 1.88 -26.05 -3.36
CA PRO A 103 1.30 -25.18 -2.33
C PRO A 103 0.10 -24.34 -2.81
N ARG A 104 -0.02 -24.10 -4.12
CA ARG A 104 -1.13 -23.38 -4.75
C ARG A 104 -2.20 -24.29 -5.37
N SER A 105 -1.98 -25.61 -5.39
CA SER A 105 -2.91 -26.59 -5.99
C SER A 105 -3.67 -27.41 -4.94
N ILE A 106 -3.61 -26.99 -3.68
CA ILE A 106 -4.37 -27.51 -2.54
C ILE A 106 -5.18 -26.36 -1.92
N ILE A 107 -6.45 -26.60 -1.61
CA ILE A 107 -7.36 -25.60 -1.05
C ILE A 107 -8.15 -26.25 0.09
N GLY A 108 -8.45 -25.47 1.13
CA GLY A 108 -9.23 -25.91 2.29
C GLY A 108 -8.38 -26.39 3.47
N VAL A 109 -7.06 -26.19 3.43
CA VAL A 109 -6.16 -26.44 4.58
C VAL A 109 -6.11 -25.21 5.47
N ASP A 110 -6.49 -25.36 6.75
CA ASP A 110 -6.46 -24.28 7.74
C ASP A 110 -5.20 -24.39 8.63
N SER A 111 -4.49 -23.27 8.82
CA SER A 111 -3.28 -23.19 9.66
C SER A 111 -3.54 -23.43 11.15
N SER A 112 -4.80 -23.32 11.60
CA SER A 112 -5.24 -23.62 12.96
C SER A 112 -5.85 -25.03 13.11
N GLY A 113 -5.84 -25.83 12.05
CA GLY A 113 -6.41 -27.17 11.99
C GLY A 113 -7.80 -27.21 11.34
N ASN A 114 -8.13 -28.35 10.73
CA ASN A 114 -9.41 -28.60 10.07
C ASN A 114 -10.36 -29.38 10.98
N LYS A 115 -11.64 -29.02 11.00
CA LYS A 115 -12.68 -29.70 11.78
C LYS A 115 -13.24 -30.90 11.03
N ALA A 116 -13.87 -31.81 11.75
CA ALA A 116 -14.61 -32.91 11.15
C ALA A 116 -15.68 -32.38 10.16
N GLY A 117 -15.70 -32.92 8.95
CA GLY A 117 -16.54 -32.50 7.83
C GLY A 117 -15.88 -31.49 6.90
N ASP A 118 -14.76 -30.87 7.28
CA ASP A 118 -14.04 -29.94 6.42
C ASP A 118 -13.46 -30.67 5.21
N ARG A 119 -13.53 -30.02 4.05
CA ARG A 119 -13.08 -30.60 2.79
C ARG A 119 -11.80 -29.95 2.30
N ILE A 120 -10.87 -30.82 1.90
CA ILE A 120 -9.60 -30.44 1.32
C ILE A 120 -9.58 -30.95 -0.11
N ILE A 121 -9.41 -30.02 -1.04
CA ILE A 121 -9.43 -30.31 -2.47
C ILE A 121 -8.03 -30.08 -3.02
N ALA A 122 -7.52 -31.06 -3.78
CA ALA A 122 -6.20 -30.95 -4.37
C ALA A 122 -6.18 -31.42 -5.83
N HIS A 123 -5.49 -30.64 -6.65
CA HIS A 123 -4.99 -31.05 -7.96
C HIS A 123 -3.56 -31.54 -7.77
N ALA A 124 -3.34 -32.82 -8.04
CA ALA A 124 -2.14 -33.50 -7.61
C ALA A 124 -1.55 -34.39 -8.71
N SER A 125 -0.27 -34.72 -8.54
CA SER A 125 0.44 -35.65 -9.41
C SER A 125 1.25 -36.64 -8.61
N ALA A 126 1.40 -37.86 -9.14
CA ALA A 126 2.23 -38.88 -8.52
C ALA A 126 2.97 -39.69 -9.58
N ILE A 127 4.24 -39.98 -9.33
CA ILE A 127 5.06 -40.81 -10.20
C ILE A 127 4.87 -42.27 -9.82
N TYR A 128 4.64 -43.13 -10.81
CA TYR A 128 4.52 -44.56 -10.65
C TYR A 128 5.54 -45.28 -11.52
N ARG A 129 6.18 -46.31 -10.98
CA ARG A 129 7.11 -47.20 -11.68
C ARG A 129 6.46 -48.55 -11.91
N LYS A 130 6.63 -49.12 -13.10
CA LYS A 130 6.12 -50.45 -13.43
C LYS A 130 7.09 -51.53 -12.94
N LYS A 131 6.61 -52.46 -12.11
CA LYS A 131 7.37 -53.59 -11.59
C LYS A 131 6.49 -54.85 -11.62
N ASN A 132 6.97 -55.93 -12.26
CA ASN A 132 6.25 -57.22 -12.35
C ASN A 132 4.76 -57.08 -12.74
N ASN A 133 4.47 -56.29 -13.79
CA ASN A 133 3.13 -55.94 -14.28
C ASN A 133 2.23 -55.10 -13.35
N ASN A 134 2.71 -54.66 -12.18
CA ASN A 134 2.00 -53.75 -11.28
C ASN A 134 2.65 -52.35 -11.27
N TRP A 135 1.87 -51.32 -10.99
CA TRP A 135 2.38 -49.96 -10.84
C TRP A 135 2.57 -49.64 -9.36
N GLU A 136 3.81 -49.36 -8.99
CA GLU A 136 4.19 -48.96 -7.64
C GLU A 136 4.47 -47.46 -7.62
N ARG A 137 3.90 -46.73 -6.66
CA ARG A 137 4.17 -45.29 -6.52
C ARG A 137 5.62 -45.09 -6.11
N VAL A 138 6.34 -44.22 -6.82
CA VAL A 138 7.67 -43.75 -6.44
C VAL A 138 7.49 -42.73 -5.32
N SER A 139 7.99 -43.04 -4.13
CA SER A 139 8.06 -42.08 -3.02
C SER A 139 9.11 -41.03 -3.34
N SER A 140 8.73 -39.75 -3.29
CA SER A 140 9.67 -38.64 -3.41
C SER A 140 10.40 -38.45 -2.09
N ASP A 141 11.65 -38.87 -2.00
CA ASP A 141 12.55 -38.36 -0.95
C ASP A 141 13.22 -37.03 -1.36
N ASN A 142 13.02 -36.51 -2.58
CA ASN A 142 13.52 -35.19 -2.99
C ASN A 142 12.70 -34.59 -4.16
N TYR A 143 12.47 -33.28 -4.15
CA TYR A 143 11.60 -32.44 -5.00
C TYR A 143 12.31 -31.87 -6.27
N THR A 144 11.57 -31.53 -7.35
CA THR A 144 11.71 -30.28 -8.19
C THR A 144 10.61 -30.11 -9.26
N THR A 145 10.24 -28.86 -9.58
CA THR A 145 9.08 -28.39 -10.40
C THR A 145 9.34 -28.10 -11.88
N GLU A 146 8.27 -28.17 -12.71
CA GLU A 146 8.05 -27.34 -13.92
C GLU A 146 6.55 -26.92 -14.03
N GLU A 147 6.28 -25.68 -14.46
CA GLU A 147 4.93 -25.13 -14.73
C GLU A 147 4.45 -25.46 -16.15
N ALA A 148 3.16 -25.82 -16.32
CA ALA A 148 2.53 -26.12 -17.62
C ALA A 148 1.22 -25.32 -17.86
N PRO A 149 0.89 -24.98 -19.12
CA PRO A 149 -0.08 -23.94 -19.49
C PRO A 149 -1.57 -24.36 -19.48
N PHE A 150 -2.44 -23.34 -19.46
CA PHE A 150 -3.88 -23.36 -19.19
C PHE A 150 -4.78 -23.75 -20.39
N LEU A 151 -5.90 -24.45 -20.16
CA LEU A 151 -6.99 -24.68 -21.14
C LEU A 151 -8.37 -24.37 -20.51
N GLU A 152 -9.12 -23.48 -21.17
CA GLU A 152 -10.47 -23.03 -20.83
C GLU A 152 -11.50 -24.19 -20.77
N SER A 153 -12.28 -24.24 -19.69
CA SER A 153 -13.55 -24.98 -19.61
C SER A 153 -14.66 -24.00 -19.25
N GLY A 154 -15.90 -24.29 -19.66
CA GLY A 154 -17.09 -23.42 -19.60
C GLY A 154 -17.60 -22.96 -18.22
N LEU A 155 -16.70 -22.57 -17.33
CA LEU A 155 -16.95 -21.45 -16.42
C LEU A 155 -17.40 -20.25 -17.28
N GLN A 156 -18.27 -19.38 -16.74
CA GLN A 156 -18.39 -18.04 -17.33
C GLN A 156 -16.97 -17.54 -17.54
N LYS A 157 -16.63 -17.23 -18.80
CA LYS A 157 -15.35 -16.63 -19.16
C LYS A 157 -14.97 -15.68 -18.03
N PRO A 158 -13.76 -15.81 -17.43
CA PRO A 158 -13.31 -14.96 -16.35
C PRO A 158 -13.80 -13.54 -16.61
N ALA A 159 -14.28 -12.81 -15.60
CA ALA A 159 -14.92 -11.50 -15.82
C ALA A 159 -14.12 -10.63 -16.84
N THR A 160 -12.79 -10.71 -16.78
CA THR A 160 -11.83 -10.17 -17.75
C THR A 160 -12.07 -10.57 -19.20
N GLU A 161 -12.22 -11.86 -19.52
CA GLU A 161 -12.50 -12.33 -20.88
C GLU A 161 -13.88 -11.90 -21.41
N ARG A 162 -14.90 -11.82 -20.54
CA ARG A 162 -16.21 -11.26 -20.93
C ARG A 162 -16.14 -9.76 -21.19
N LEU A 163 -15.35 -9.05 -20.40
CA LEU A 163 -15.05 -7.63 -20.63
C LEU A 163 -14.33 -7.47 -21.97
N LEU A 164 -13.32 -8.30 -22.27
CA LEU A 164 -12.61 -8.27 -23.56
C LEU A 164 -13.54 -8.56 -24.74
N SER A 165 -14.45 -9.55 -24.64
CA SER A 165 -15.43 -9.80 -25.71
C SER A 165 -16.42 -8.64 -25.90
N THR A 166 -16.80 -7.99 -24.80
CA THR A 166 -17.68 -6.80 -24.84
C THR A 166 -16.96 -5.61 -25.48
N LEU A 167 -15.70 -5.35 -25.10
CA LEU A 167 -14.86 -4.31 -25.69
C LEU A 167 -14.67 -4.56 -27.20
N ASN A 168 -14.41 -5.80 -27.60
CA ASN A 168 -14.32 -6.17 -29.01
C ASN A 168 -15.63 -5.94 -29.77
N THR A 169 -16.78 -6.17 -29.12
CA THR A 169 -18.09 -5.87 -29.72
C THR A 169 -18.29 -4.35 -29.88
N ILE A 170 -17.89 -3.55 -28.88
CA ILE A 170 -17.97 -2.08 -28.95
C ILE A 170 -17.07 -1.52 -30.06
N THR A 171 -15.84 -2.01 -30.20
CA THR A 171 -14.91 -1.53 -31.24
C THR A 171 -15.33 -1.92 -32.65
N THR A 172 -16.02 -3.06 -32.82
CA THR A 172 -16.47 -3.56 -34.13
C THR A 172 -17.87 -3.10 -34.53
N SER A 173 -18.71 -2.70 -33.56
CA SER A 173 -20.08 -2.22 -33.80
C SER A 173 -20.17 -0.76 -34.27
N ILE A 174 -19.09 0.03 -34.15
CA ILE A 174 -19.01 1.37 -34.74
C ILE A 174 -18.33 1.22 -36.12
N PRO A 175 -19.07 1.28 -37.24
CA PRO A 175 -18.47 1.06 -38.55
C PRO A 175 -17.46 2.17 -38.86
N TYR A 176 -16.32 1.80 -39.44
CA TYR A 176 -15.16 2.69 -39.68
C TYR A 176 -15.51 4.00 -40.42
N THR A 177 -16.63 4.01 -41.14
CA THR A 177 -17.13 5.07 -42.02
C THR A 177 -18.15 6.02 -41.38
N SER A 178 -18.59 5.80 -40.13
CA SER A 178 -19.87 6.37 -39.64
C SER A 178 -19.76 7.56 -38.67
N SER A 179 -18.67 7.70 -37.91
CA SER A 179 -18.44 8.88 -37.04
C SER A 179 -17.02 8.91 -36.46
N LYS A 180 -16.20 9.86 -36.93
CA LYS A 180 -14.84 10.12 -36.38
C LYS A 180 -14.88 10.46 -34.89
N THR A 181 -15.93 11.15 -34.43
CA THR A 181 -16.11 11.53 -33.02
C THR A 181 -16.36 10.32 -32.14
N ALA A 182 -17.23 9.38 -32.56
CA ALA A 182 -17.53 8.17 -31.78
C ALA A 182 -16.31 7.25 -31.65
N GLN A 183 -15.53 7.10 -32.73
CA GLN A 183 -14.26 6.37 -32.69
C GLN A 183 -13.26 7.00 -31.73
N LYS A 184 -13.12 8.33 -31.76
CA LYS A 184 -12.22 9.06 -30.87
C LYS A 184 -12.59 8.85 -29.40
N VAL A 185 -13.88 8.82 -29.07
CA VAL A 185 -14.35 8.54 -27.70
C VAL A 185 -13.99 7.11 -27.28
N VAL A 186 -14.29 6.10 -28.10
CA VAL A 186 -13.95 4.70 -27.77
C VAL A 186 -12.45 4.50 -27.63
N GLN A 187 -11.66 5.09 -28.53
CA GLN A 187 -10.20 5.07 -28.45
C GLN A 187 -9.71 5.70 -27.14
N GLN A 188 -10.19 6.89 -26.78
CA GLN A 188 -9.79 7.59 -25.55
C GLN A 188 -10.09 6.78 -24.29
N GLU A 189 -11.26 6.15 -24.19
CA GLU A 189 -11.62 5.33 -23.01
C GLU A 189 -10.85 4.01 -22.95
N LEU A 190 -10.54 3.39 -24.09
CA LEU A 190 -9.69 2.20 -24.15
C LEU A 190 -8.24 2.52 -23.77
N GLU A 191 -7.67 3.60 -24.31
CA GLU A 191 -6.33 4.07 -23.95
C GLU A 191 -6.25 4.39 -22.46
N ARG A 192 -7.25 5.08 -21.90
CA ARG A 192 -7.37 5.32 -20.46
C ARG A 192 -7.43 4.02 -19.67
N SER A 193 -8.22 3.04 -20.10
CA SER A 193 -8.38 1.76 -19.42
C SER A 193 -7.08 0.94 -19.42
N VAL A 194 -6.41 0.84 -20.56
CA VAL A 194 -5.11 0.16 -20.69
C VAL A 194 -4.06 0.82 -19.80
N THR A 195 -4.00 2.16 -19.83
CA THR A 195 -3.06 2.93 -19.00
C THR A 195 -3.32 2.70 -17.52
N ARG A 196 -4.58 2.70 -17.08
CA ARG A 196 -4.95 2.41 -15.68
C ARG A 196 -4.62 0.97 -15.27
N ILE A 197 -4.86 -0.01 -16.13
CA ILE A 197 -4.53 -1.42 -15.86
C ILE A 197 -3.01 -1.58 -15.71
N ASN A 198 -2.24 -1.10 -16.69
CA ASN A 198 -0.77 -1.20 -16.66
C ASN A 198 -0.19 -0.47 -15.45
N GLY A 199 -0.68 0.74 -15.14
CA GLY A 199 -0.25 1.49 -13.97
C GLY A 199 -0.55 0.76 -12.66
N ARG A 200 -1.69 0.08 -12.54
CA ARG A 200 -2.02 -0.74 -11.35
C ARG A 200 -1.14 -1.97 -11.22
N LEU A 201 -0.91 -2.68 -12.32
CA LEU A 201 -0.02 -3.85 -12.33
C LEU A 201 1.41 -3.46 -11.96
N ALA A 202 1.91 -2.36 -12.51
CA ALA A 202 3.22 -1.80 -12.16
C ALA A 202 3.28 -1.47 -10.66
N ARG A 203 2.26 -0.84 -10.08
CA ARG A 203 2.26 -0.55 -8.62
C ARG A 203 2.22 -1.80 -7.75
N LEU A 204 1.52 -2.84 -8.18
CA LEU A 204 1.49 -4.11 -7.46
C LEU A 204 2.86 -4.82 -7.49
N GLN A 205 3.59 -4.71 -8.60
CA GLN A 205 4.90 -5.33 -8.78
C GLN A 205 6.03 -4.49 -8.16
N ASP A 206 6.06 -3.20 -8.48
CA ASP A 206 7.18 -2.30 -8.22
C ASP A 206 6.98 -1.47 -6.95
N GLY A 207 5.73 -1.26 -6.53
CA GLY A 207 5.33 -0.46 -5.37
C GLY A 207 4.72 0.89 -5.76
N TYR A 208 4.32 1.67 -4.75
CA TYR A 208 3.69 2.98 -4.89
C TYR A 208 4.75 4.06 -4.71
N PRO A 209 5.15 4.79 -5.77
CA PRO A 209 6.09 5.89 -5.63
C PRO A 209 5.51 6.99 -4.74
N PHE A 210 6.27 7.36 -3.72
CA PHE A 210 5.86 8.22 -2.62
C PHE A 210 6.77 9.45 -2.55
N ALA A 211 6.30 10.56 -3.13
CA ALA A 211 7.01 11.82 -3.15
C ALA A 211 7.12 12.42 -1.74
N GLY A 212 8.34 12.40 -1.20
CA GLY A 212 8.66 12.85 0.15
C GLY A 212 9.15 14.29 0.16
N GLY A 213 10.47 14.48 0.12
CA GLY A 213 11.08 15.80 0.21
C GLY A 213 12.58 15.75 -0.04
N PRO A 214 13.30 16.86 0.25
CA PRO A 214 14.73 16.93 0.03
C PRO A 214 15.49 15.90 0.86
N ASN A 215 16.69 15.58 0.41
CA ASN A 215 17.58 14.66 1.12
C ASN A 215 17.76 15.12 2.58
N LYS A 216 17.60 14.19 3.54
CA LYS A 216 17.60 14.45 4.99
C LYS A 216 16.47 15.37 5.49
N GLY A 217 15.46 15.67 4.68
CA GLY A 217 14.26 16.40 5.08
C GLY A 217 13.27 15.52 5.85
N GLU A 218 12.50 16.14 6.75
CA GLU A 218 11.54 15.43 7.62
C GLU A 218 10.48 14.63 6.83
N TYR A 219 10.03 15.15 5.68
CA TYR A 219 9.12 14.42 4.78
C TYR A 219 9.74 13.15 4.19
N LEU A 220 11.01 13.19 3.79
CA LEU A 220 11.69 12.02 3.26
C LEU A 220 11.92 10.98 4.37
N VAL A 221 12.31 11.43 5.56
CA VAL A 221 12.45 10.56 6.75
C VAL A 221 11.12 9.87 7.07
N PHE A 222 10.02 10.63 7.11
CA PHE A 222 8.69 10.09 7.32
C PHE A 222 8.29 9.05 6.25
N ALA A 223 8.52 9.36 4.98
CA ALA A 223 8.22 8.46 3.87
C ALA A 223 9.03 7.15 3.96
N GLN A 224 10.32 7.23 4.31
CA GLN A 224 11.19 6.08 4.55
C GLN A 224 10.71 5.24 5.75
N SER A 225 10.43 5.87 6.89
CA SER A 225 9.94 5.18 8.08
C SER A 225 8.63 4.42 7.82
N ILE A 226 7.70 5.02 7.06
CA ILE A 226 6.48 4.33 6.64
C ILE A 226 6.81 3.16 5.71
N ALA A 227 7.61 3.39 4.67
CA ALA A 227 7.96 2.36 3.70
C ALA A 227 8.56 1.13 4.39
N ASP A 228 9.46 1.32 5.35
CA ASP A 228 10.09 0.26 6.13
C ASP A 228 9.08 -0.56 6.95
N ILE A 229 8.09 0.11 7.56
CA ILE A 229 7.05 -0.55 8.35
C ILE A 229 6.06 -1.28 7.44
N THR A 230 5.64 -0.67 6.33
CA THR A 230 4.54 -1.18 5.50
C THR A 230 5.00 -2.22 4.48
N GLN A 231 6.30 -2.27 4.17
CA GLN A 231 6.88 -3.32 3.31
C GLN A 231 6.57 -4.73 3.83
N ARG A 232 6.46 -4.91 5.15
CA ARG A 232 6.13 -6.21 5.78
C ARG A 232 4.64 -6.56 5.70
N ASN A 233 3.77 -5.60 5.40
CA ASN A 233 2.31 -5.70 5.48
C ASN A 233 1.63 -5.45 4.11
N GLN A 234 2.28 -5.87 3.01
CA GLN A 234 1.75 -5.89 1.64
C GLN A 234 1.56 -4.53 0.91
N VAL A 235 1.89 -3.38 1.53
CA VAL A 235 1.93 -2.09 0.82
C VAL A 235 3.38 -1.63 0.69
N LYS A 236 3.97 -1.89 -0.48
CA LYS A 236 5.32 -1.46 -0.83
C LYS A 236 5.31 0.00 -1.29
N MET A 237 5.67 0.93 -0.40
CA MET A 237 5.87 2.34 -0.79
C MET A 237 7.33 2.56 -1.19
N ILE A 238 7.56 3.39 -2.20
CA ILE A 238 8.89 3.72 -2.72
C ILE A 238 9.15 5.21 -2.50
N PRO A 239 9.85 5.59 -1.41
CA PRO A 239 10.14 6.99 -1.12
C PRO A 239 10.96 7.64 -2.24
N LEU A 240 10.54 8.81 -2.71
CA LEU A 240 11.24 9.62 -3.69
C LEU A 240 11.84 10.86 -3.03
N ILE A 241 13.08 11.16 -3.38
CA ILE A 241 13.73 12.44 -3.04
C ILE A 241 13.23 13.49 -4.02
N THR A 242 12.80 14.62 -3.50
CA THR A 242 12.27 15.75 -4.29
C THR A 242 12.80 17.08 -3.73
N SER A 243 12.50 18.19 -4.39
CA SER A 243 12.80 19.54 -3.89
C SER A 243 11.77 20.04 -2.87
N GLY A 244 10.60 19.41 -2.77
CA GLY A 244 9.54 19.76 -1.82
C GLY A 244 8.14 19.64 -2.41
N SER A 245 7.17 20.27 -1.75
CA SER A 245 5.73 20.03 -1.96
C SER A 245 5.21 20.41 -3.34
N THR A 246 5.75 21.45 -3.97
CA THR A 246 5.37 21.83 -5.34
C THR A 246 5.73 20.72 -6.32
N GLU A 247 6.99 20.24 -6.29
CA GLU A 247 7.41 19.11 -7.11
C GLU A 247 6.65 17.82 -6.75
N ASN A 248 6.37 17.58 -5.46
CA ASN A 248 5.58 16.41 -5.06
C ASN A 248 4.19 16.38 -5.72
N ILE A 249 3.54 17.54 -5.79
CA ILE A 249 2.24 17.68 -6.45
C ILE A 249 2.37 17.57 -7.97
N ASP A 250 3.44 18.10 -8.57
CA ASP A 250 3.70 17.93 -10.00
C ASP A 250 3.96 16.47 -10.37
N LEU A 251 4.64 15.71 -9.50
CA LEU A 251 4.82 14.26 -9.66
C LEU A 251 3.48 13.51 -9.56
N LEU A 252 2.55 13.93 -8.68
CA LEU A 252 1.18 13.41 -8.69
C LEU A 252 0.45 13.75 -9.99
N ARG A 253 0.56 14.99 -10.45
CA ARG A 253 -0.10 15.49 -11.67
C ARG A 253 0.37 14.75 -12.93
N THR A 254 1.66 14.45 -13.00
CA THR A 254 2.30 13.73 -14.12
C THR A 254 2.18 12.21 -14.00
N GLY A 255 1.70 11.68 -12.86
CA GLY A 255 1.62 10.25 -12.59
C GLY A 255 2.97 9.59 -12.22
N ASN A 256 4.04 10.37 -12.08
CA ASN A 256 5.36 9.91 -11.65
C ASN A 256 5.42 9.61 -10.13
N ALA A 257 4.46 10.14 -9.36
CA ALA A 257 4.18 9.72 -8.00
C ALA A 257 2.72 9.27 -7.88
N THR A 258 2.46 8.29 -7.00
CA THR A 258 1.10 7.88 -6.65
C THR A 258 0.63 8.52 -5.35
N ILE A 259 1.59 8.77 -4.46
CA ILE A 259 1.39 9.41 -3.16
C ILE A 259 2.37 10.57 -3.06
N ALA A 260 1.96 11.66 -2.41
CA ALA A 260 2.83 12.79 -2.11
C ALA A 260 2.60 13.33 -0.70
N LEU A 261 3.61 13.96 -0.11
CA LEU A 261 3.44 14.81 1.05
C LEU A 261 3.36 16.28 0.63
N ALA A 262 2.35 16.99 1.12
CA ALA A 262 2.34 18.44 1.02
C ALA A 262 1.55 19.07 2.17
N PRO A 263 1.91 20.29 2.57
CA PRO A 263 1.11 21.06 3.51
C PRO A 263 -0.24 21.44 2.88
N ALA A 264 -1.29 21.56 3.70
CA ALA A 264 -2.67 21.71 3.24
C ALA A 264 -2.91 23.03 2.48
N ASP A 265 -2.23 24.10 2.84
CA ASP A 265 -2.27 25.38 2.10
C ASP A 265 -1.69 25.25 0.69
N ILE A 266 -0.63 24.47 0.52
CA ILE A 266 -0.03 24.24 -0.80
C ILE A 266 -0.92 23.30 -1.64
N ALA A 267 -1.52 22.30 -1.00
CA ALA A 267 -2.53 21.46 -1.63
C ALA A 267 -3.74 22.28 -2.12
N LEU A 268 -4.17 23.29 -1.35
CA LEU A 268 -5.25 24.19 -1.74
C LEU A 268 -4.88 25.05 -2.95
N MET A 269 -3.66 25.60 -2.97
CA MET A 269 -3.15 26.37 -4.12
C MET A 269 -3.11 25.51 -5.38
N ALA A 270 -2.65 24.26 -5.28
CA ALA A 270 -2.65 23.32 -6.40
C ALA A 270 -4.05 22.98 -6.89
N TYR A 271 -4.97 22.70 -5.97
CA TYR A 271 -6.35 22.37 -6.29
C TYR A 271 -7.04 23.51 -7.05
N ASN A 272 -6.79 24.76 -6.64
CA ASN A 272 -7.37 25.96 -7.26
C ASN A 272 -6.55 26.51 -8.44
N GLY A 273 -5.34 26.03 -8.67
CA GLY A 273 -4.45 26.54 -9.73
C GLY A 273 -3.92 27.94 -9.47
N THR A 274 -3.58 28.27 -8.22
CA THR A 274 -3.10 29.60 -7.81
C THR A 274 -1.65 29.57 -7.33
N GLY A 275 -1.03 30.75 -7.18
CA GLY A 275 0.34 30.87 -6.69
C GLY A 275 1.33 30.11 -7.60
N PRO A 276 2.15 29.19 -7.07
CA PRO A 276 3.11 28.42 -7.88
C PRO A 276 2.47 27.57 -9.01
N PHE A 277 1.15 27.36 -8.96
CA PHE A 277 0.43 26.49 -9.90
C PHE A 277 -0.34 27.24 -10.98
N GLU A 278 -0.25 28.59 -11.05
CA GLU A 278 -0.96 29.39 -12.06
C GLU A 278 -0.69 28.95 -13.50
N GLY A 279 0.57 28.59 -13.81
CA GLY A 279 0.95 28.08 -15.13
C GLY A 279 0.44 26.67 -15.45
N HIS A 280 0.01 25.90 -14.44
CA HIS A 280 -0.50 24.54 -14.59
C HIS A 280 -2.04 24.48 -14.57
N GLY A 281 -2.69 25.51 -14.02
CA GLY A 281 -4.13 25.53 -13.76
C GLY A 281 -4.57 24.60 -12.61
N PRO A 282 -5.87 24.58 -12.31
CA PRO A 282 -6.45 23.76 -11.24
C PRO A 282 -6.10 22.28 -11.34
N PHE A 283 -5.90 21.60 -10.20
CA PHE A 283 -5.73 20.14 -10.13
C PHE A 283 -6.96 19.48 -9.49
N ALA A 284 -8.06 19.40 -10.24
CA ALA A 284 -9.35 18.95 -9.71
C ALA A 284 -9.37 17.48 -9.25
N GLU A 285 -8.45 16.65 -9.77
CA GLU A 285 -8.29 15.24 -9.44
C GLU A 285 -7.51 15.02 -8.13
N LEU A 286 -6.88 16.06 -7.56
CA LEU A 286 -6.12 15.95 -6.31
C LEU A 286 -7.03 15.51 -5.17
N ARG A 287 -6.57 14.51 -4.41
CA ARG A 287 -7.26 13.97 -3.24
C ARG A 287 -6.31 13.87 -2.06
N THR A 288 -6.84 13.87 -0.85
CA THR A 288 -6.09 13.55 0.37
C THR A 288 -6.51 12.20 0.94
N LEU A 289 -5.54 11.45 1.46
CA LEU A 289 -5.75 10.25 2.27
C LEU A 289 -5.91 10.58 3.76
N GLY A 290 -5.65 11.83 4.14
CA GLY A 290 -5.82 12.35 5.49
C GLY A 290 -4.65 13.24 5.94
N SER A 291 -4.85 13.89 7.08
CA SER A 291 -3.88 14.73 7.78
C SER A 291 -2.96 13.90 8.66
N LEU A 292 -1.67 14.18 8.60
CA LEU A 292 -0.64 13.42 9.28
C LEU A 292 -0.18 14.08 10.58
N TYR A 293 0.29 15.32 10.50
CA TYR A 293 0.82 16.08 11.63
C TYR A 293 0.82 17.58 11.31
N PRO A 294 0.87 18.46 12.33
CA PRO A 294 0.92 19.90 12.10
C PRO A 294 2.31 20.35 11.64
N GLU A 295 2.33 21.36 10.78
CA GLU A 295 3.53 22.10 10.39
C GLU A 295 3.35 23.57 10.76
N LEU A 296 4.28 24.10 11.55
CA LEU A 296 4.13 25.39 12.22
C LEU A 296 5.08 26.43 11.62
N ALA A 297 4.62 27.67 11.54
CA ALA A 297 5.46 28.77 11.11
C ALA A 297 6.47 29.14 12.21
N HIS A 298 7.73 29.14 11.82
CA HIS A 298 8.88 29.54 12.63
C HIS A 298 9.47 30.81 12.02
N ILE A 299 9.59 31.86 12.83
CA ILE A 299 10.33 33.07 12.48
C ILE A 299 11.47 33.16 13.48
N ILE A 300 12.68 32.82 13.05
CA ILE A 300 13.84 32.60 13.89
C ILE A 300 14.76 33.82 13.77
N VAL A 301 15.16 34.36 14.91
CA VAL A 301 16.15 35.45 15.02
C VAL A 301 17.20 35.05 16.03
N ARG A 302 18.29 35.82 16.13
CA ARG A 302 19.23 35.64 17.23
C ARG A 302 18.61 36.05 18.57
N GLN A 303 18.94 35.31 19.62
CA GLN A 303 18.43 35.52 20.98
C GLN A 303 18.90 36.86 21.57
N ASP A 304 20.10 37.31 21.22
CA ASP A 304 20.69 38.58 21.65
C ASP A 304 20.16 39.81 20.88
N SER A 305 19.40 39.59 19.80
CA SER A 305 18.71 40.67 19.11
C SER A 305 17.46 41.11 19.88
N GLU A 306 17.13 42.40 19.85
CA GLU A 306 15.86 42.93 20.38
C GLU A 306 14.70 42.83 19.37
N ILE A 307 14.92 42.19 18.22
CA ILE A 307 13.98 42.15 17.09
C ILE A 307 12.63 41.54 17.50
N LYS A 308 11.55 42.30 17.33
CA LYS A 308 10.17 41.80 17.31
C LYS A 308 9.71 41.66 15.87
N ILE A 309 8.52 41.08 15.68
CA ILE A 309 8.02 40.81 14.32
C ILE A 309 7.90 42.09 13.48
N ILE A 310 7.49 43.21 14.08
CA ILE A 310 7.39 44.50 13.37
C ILE A 310 8.76 45.09 12.99
N ASP A 311 9.81 44.74 13.74
CA ASP A 311 11.19 45.21 13.52
C ASP A 311 11.89 44.47 12.39
N LEU A 312 11.22 43.48 11.77
CA LEU A 312 11.67 42.85 10.53
C LEU A 312 11.65 43.82 9.33
N LYS A 313 11.01 44.98 9.47
CA LYS A 313 11.14 46.06 8.50
C LYS A 313 12.60 46.53 8.40
N GLY A 314 13.10 46.60 7.17
CA GLY A 314 14.48 46.97 6.81
C GLY A 314 15.48 45.83 6.98
N LYS A 315 15.05 44.64 7.40
CA LYS A 315 15.94 43.50 7.70
C LYS A 315 16.17 42.59 6.50
N LYS A 316 17.22 41.76 6.59
CA LYS A 316 17.52 40.66 5.68
C LYS A 316 16.87 39.38 6.20
N ILE A 317 15.95 38.83 5.43
CA ILE A 317 15.13 37.69 5.85
C ILE A 317 15.27 36.57 4.82
N SER A 318 15.58 35.36 5.28
CA SER A 318 15.46 34.17 4.45
C SER A 318 14.02 33.63 4.48
N LEU A 319 13.41 33.54 3.30
CA LEU A 319 12.04 33.04 3.11
C LEU A 319 11.99 31.62 2.52
N GLY A 320 13.15 31.01 2.29
CA GLY A 320 13.26 29.79 1.52
C GLY A 320 13.19 30.03 -0.01
N PRO A 321 13.13 28.94 -0.81
CA PRO A 321 13.25 29.02 -2.26
C PRO A 321 12.18 29.89 -2.92
N ALA A 322 12.60 30.71 -3.88
CA ALA A 322 11.71 31.50 -4.73
C ALA A 322 10.68 30.61 -5.44
N GLY A 323 9.43 31.06 -5.52
CA GLY A 323 8.33 30.32 -6.15
C GLY A 323 7.84 29.11 -5.38
N SER A 324 8.37 28.80 -4.19
CA SER A 324 7.85 27.70 -3.36
C SER A 324 6.53 28.08 -2.69
N GLY A 325 5.68 27.08 -2.48
CA GLY A 325 4.44 27.25 -1.73
C GLY A 325 4.68 27.80 -0.32
N GLY A 326 5.64 27.22 0.42
CA GLY A 326 5.97 27.66 1.77
C GLY A 326 6.39 29.14 1.85
N ARG A 327 7.15 29.63 0.85
CA ARG A 327 7.47 31.06 0.74
C ARG A 327 6.22 31.92 0.57
N THR A 328 5.29 31.50 -0.30
CA THR A 328 4.01 32.21 -0.51
C THR A 328 3.26 32.35 0.82
N THR A 329 3.22 31.30 1.62
CA THR A 329 2.55 31.34 2.94
C THR A 329 3.29 32.21 3.95
N ILE A 330 4.62 32.17 4.00
CA ILE A 330 5.40 33.08 4.86
C ILE A 330 5.18 34.54 4.46
N GLU A 331 5.15 34.86 3.16
CA GLU A 331 4.87 36.21 2.68
C GLU A 331 3.47 36.68 3.11
N GLN A 332 2.46 35.80 3.09
CA GLN A 332 1.14 36.11 3.65
C GLN A 332 1.19 36.36 5.16
N ILE A 333 1.96 35.57 5.92
CA ILE A 333 2.14 35.74 7.37
C ILE A 333 2.77 37.09 7.69
N LEU A 334 3.83 37.47 6.96
CA LEU A 334 4.48 38.77 7.13
C LEU A 334 3.57 39.92 6.69
N ALA A 335 2.82 39.76 5.59
CA ALA A 335 1.86 40.76 5.10
C ALA A 335 0.73 41.01 6.12
N ALA A 336 0.30 39.99 6.87
CA ALA A 336 -0.68 40.17 7.95
C ALA A 336 -0.16 41.04 9.11
N HIS A 337 1.16 41.19 9.23
CA HIS A 337 1.85 42.12 10.13
C HIS A 337 2.23 43.45 9.43
N GLY A 338 1.77 43.68 8.20
CA GLY A 338 2.04 44.88 7.43
C GLY A 338 3.43 44.92 6.79
N LEU A 339 4.10 43.78 6.64
CA LEU A 339 5.42 43.66 6.04
C LEU A 339 5.33 42.96 4.68
N TYR A 340 5.69 43.67 3.61
CA TYR A 340 5.59 43.14 2.25
C TYR A 340 6.97 42.86 1.66
N ALA A 341 7.10 41.67 1.04
CA ALA A 341 8.33 41.28 0.34
C ALA A 341 8.73 42.33 -0.70
N HIS A 342 10.04 42.55 -0.84
CA HIS A 342 10.63 43.52 -1.78
C HIS A 342 10.24 44.99 -1.57
N LYS A 343 9.46 45.31 -0.52
CA LYS A 343 9.09 46.67 -0.12
C LYS A 343 9.61 47.01 1.26
N ASP A 344 9.32 46.16 2.24
CA ASP A 344 9.61 46.42 3.65
C ASP A 344 10.85 45.68 4.14
N TYR A 345 11.32 44.63 3.48
CA TYR A 345 12.51 43.86 3.87
C TYR A 345 13.24 43.27 2.65
N LYS A 346 14.52 42.92 2.84
CA LYS A 346 15.35 42.28 1.81
C LYS A 346 15.26 40.77 1.92
N VAL A 347 14.81 40.10 0.86
CA VAL A 347 14.78 38.64 0.79
C VAL A 347 16.17 38.09 0.49
N ILE A 348 16.56 37.05 1.20
CA ILE A 348 17.79 36.27 0.97
C ILE A 348 17.40 34.86 0.55
N ASP A 349 17.73 34.51 -0.70
CA ASP A 349 17.46 33.19 -1.25
C ASP A 349 18.59 32.23 -0.86
N ALA A 350 18.32 31.36 0.10
CA ALA A 350 19.24 30.29 0.50
C ALA A 350 18.45 29.08 1.03
N PRO A 351 19.00 27.87 0.92
CA PRO A 351 18.44 26.70 1.60
C PRO A 351 18.29 26.95 3.11
N PHE A 352 17.25 26.37 3.71
CA PHE A 352 16.91 26.63 5.12
C PHE A 352 18.07 26.36 6.08
N THR A 353 18.78 25.24 5.93
CA THR A 353 19.93 24.88 6.77
C THR A 353 21.10 25.86 6.63
N ASN A 354 21.35 26.35 5.42
CA ASN A 354 22.39 27.36 5.17
C ASN A 354 21.98 28.70 5.79
N SER A 355 20.70 29.05 5.70
CA SER A 355 20.16 30.28 6.30
C SER A 355 20.32 30.30 7.82
N LEU A 356 20.13 29.16 8.51
CA LEU A 356 20.39 29.07 9.96
C LEU A 356 21.86 29.37 10.30
N GLN A 357 22.81 28.93 9.46
CA GLN A 357 24.23 29.26 9.64
C GLN A 357 24.52 30.73 9.38
N GLN A 358 23.92 31.32 8.34
CA GLN A 358 24.04 32.75 8.03
C GLN A 358 23.48 33.62 9.15
N LEU A 359 22.36 33.21 9.75
CA LEU A 359 21.77 33.90 10.91
C LEU A 359 22.72 33.89 12.10
N ASN A 360 23.37 32.76 12.38
CA ASN A 360 24.36 32.68 13.45
C ASN A 360 25.57 33.58 13.19
N LYS A 361 25.97 33.76 11.93
CA LYS A 361 27.07 34.63 11.50
C LYS A 361 26.68 36.11 11.33
N GLU A 362 25.45 36.49 11.64
CA GLU A 362 24.93 37.87 11.49
C GLU A 362 24.91 38.36 10.03
N GLU A 363 24.96 37.44 9.07
CA GLU A 363 24.88 37.79 7.65
C GLU A 363 23.44 38.14 7.23
N ILE A 364 22.46 37.56 7.93
CA ILE A 364 21.01 37.81 7.83
C ILE A 364 20.41 37.99 9.23
N ASP A 365 19.26 38.66 9.31
CA ASP A 365 18.63 39.05 10.57
C ASP A 365 17.54 38.06 11.03
N ALA A 366 16.91 37.36 10.08
CA ALA A 366 15.86 36.39 10.37
C ALA A 366 15.82 35.24 9.35
N VAL A 367 15.39 34.07 9.81
CA VAL A 367 15.11 32.88 8.99
C VAL A 367 13.69 32.44 9.25
N THR A 368 12.96 32.14 8.19
CA THR A 368 11.59 31.65 8.30
C THR A 368 11.48 30.22 7.78
N GLN A 369 10.55 29.45 8.33
CA GLN A 369 10.22 28.12 7.83
C GLN A 369 8.86 27.66 8.32
N ILE A 370 8.14 26.89 7.51
CA ILE A 370 6.97 26.11 7.95
C ILE A 370 7.38 24.64 7.98
N ILE A 371 7.35 24.01 9.15
CA ILE A 371 7.89 22.65 9.32
C ILE A 371 7.24 21.94 10.52
N GLY A 372 7.16 20.61 10.43
CA GLY A 372 6.69 19.75 11.51
C GLY A 372 7.52 19.87 12.79
N VAL A 373 6.83 19.85 13.93
CA VAL A 373 7.45 20.03 15.26
C VAL A 373 7.55 18.69 15.99
N PRO A 374 8.68 18.37 16.67
CA PRO A 374 9.93 19.13 16.75
C PRO A 374 10.77 19.00 15.47
N ALA A 375 11.20 20.13 14.90
CA ALA A 375 12.03 20.13 13.70
C ALA A 375 13.52 19.89 14.04
N THR A 376 14.12 18.84 13.47
CA THR A 376 15.51 18.46 13.74
C THR A 376 16.51 19.58 13.44
N PRO A 377 16.44 20.29 12.29
CA PRO A 377 17.41 21.36 11.98
C PRO A 377 17.31 22.54 12.96
N ILE A 378 16.11 22.89 13.41
CA ILE A 378 15.90 23.97 14.38
C ILE A 378 16.44 23.56 15.75
N ARG A 379 16.16 22.32 16.18
CA ARG A 379 16.70 21.79 17.45
C ARG A 379 18.22 21.79 17.46
N ALA A 380 18.86 21.38 16.36
CA ALA A 380 20.31 21.42 16.23
C ALA A 380 20.84 22.86 16.30
N ALA A 381 20.26 23.78 15.51
CA ALA A 381 20.67 25.17 15.49
C ALA A 381 20.49 25.88 16.84
N MET A 382 19.35 25.71 17.52
CA MET A 382 19.09 26.30 18.84
C MET A 382 19.93 25.68 19.97
N THR A 383 20.54 24.52 19.74
CA THR A 383 21.50 23.92 20.70
C THR A 383 22.92 24.47 20.49
N GLN A 384 23.29 24.75 19.23
CA GLN A 384 24.63 25.23 18.85
C GLN A 384 24.77 26.75 18.93
N SER A 385 23.65 27.47 18.84
CA SER A 385 23.62 28.91 18.67
C SER A 385 22.54 29.53 19.56
N ASN A 386 22.76 30.78 19.99
CA ASN A 386 21.80 31.51 20.80
C ASN A 386 20.70 32.10 19.89
N LEU A 387 19.68 31.31 19.58
CA LEU A 387 18.58 31.67 18.69
C LEU A 387 17.24 31.64 19.43
N ARG A 388 16.25 32.39 18.94
CA ARG A 388 14.87 32.39 19.43
C ARG A 388 13.84 32.49 18.31
N ILE A 389 12.63 32.04 18.61
CA ILE A 389 11.50 32.11 17.69
C ILE A 389 10.59 33.26 18.11
N LEU A 390 10.18 34.08 17.15
CA LEU A 390 9.23 35.18 17.35
C LEU A 390 7.79 34.66 17.42
N PRO A 391 6.98 35.10 18.39
CA PRO A 391 5.53 34.86 18.36
C PRO A 391 4.85 35.70 17.28
N LEU A 392 3.74 35.21 16.75
CA LEU A 392 2.85 36.01 15.89
C LEU A 392 1.85 36.79 16.74
N GLU A 393 1.47 37.97 16.26
CA GLU A 393 0.49 38.81 16.94
C GLU A 393 -0.94 38.24 16.80
N PRO A 394 -1.76 38.20 17.88
CA PRO A 394 -3.10 37.60 17.83
C PRO A 394 -4.02 38.19 16.76
N LEU A 395 -3.92 39.50 16.50
CA LEU A 395 -4.70 40.16 15.45
C LEU A 395 -4.27 39.72 14.05
N ALA A 396 -2.97 39.52 13.82
CA ALA A 396 -2.46 39.02 12.55
C ALA A 396 -2.87 37.56 12.34
N VAL A 397 -2.77 36.72 13.38
CA VAL A 397 -3.26 35.33 13.38
C VAL A 397 -4.75 35.29 13.01
N LYS A 398 -5.58 36.12 13.64
CA LYS A 398 -7.02 36.19 13.35
C LYS A 398 -7.30 36.56 11.88
N ARG A 399 -6.58 37.55 11.33
CA ARG A 399 -6.72 37.95 9.92
C ARG A 399 -6.31 36.82 8.96
N LEU A 400 -5.21 36.11 9.27
CA LEU A 400 -4.71 35.01 8.46
C LEU A 400 -5.73 33.88 8.35
N ILE A 401 -6.25 33.39 9.48
CA ILE A 401 -7.20 32.26 9.50
C ILE A 401 -8.56 32.62 8.88
N GLN A 402 -8.96 33.89 8.92
CA GLN A 402 -10.19 34.37 8.28
C GLN A 402 -10.08 34.36 6.75
N ASN A 403 -8.88 34.62 6.22
CA ASN A 403 -8.64 34.74 4.78
C ASN A 403 -8.07 33.46 4.14
N ASN A 404 -7.55 32.54 4.95
CA ASN A 404 -6.95 31.30 4.47
C ASN A 404 -7.41 30.11 5.33
N PRO A 405 -8.39 29.31 4.85
CA PRO A 405 -8.92 28.17 5.59
C PRO A 405 -7.91 27.03 5.77
N ALA A 406 -6.77 27.09 5.09
CA ALA A 406 -5.68 26.13 5.23
C ALA A 406 -4.72 26.43 6.39
N LEU A 407 -4.95 27.53 7.12
CA LEU A 407 -4.17 27.92 8.28
C LEU A 407 -4.98 27.76 9.57
N LEU A 408 -4.32 27.22 10.59
CA LEU A 408 -4.83 27.02 11.93
C LEU A 408 -4.07 27.91 12.91
N SER A 409 -4.79 28.47 13.89
CA SER A 409 -4.18 29.11 15.04
C SER A 409 -3.63 28.04 15.98
N LEU A 410 -2.31 27.98 16.14
CA LEU A 410 -1.62 26.94 16.91
C LEU A 410 -0.52 27.53 17.80
N ASN A 411 0.11 26.68 18.61
CA ASN A 411 1.22 27.09 19.46
C ASN A 411 2.37 26.08 19.35
N ILE A 412 3.60 26.58 19.31
CA ILE A 412 4.77 25.75 19.62
C ILE A 412 4.81 25.61 21.14
N ALA A 413 4.76 24.37 21.63
CA ALA A 413 4.71 24.08 23.07
C ALA A 413 5.99 24.56 23.78
N GLY A 414 5.89 24.90 25.06
CA GLY A 414 7.07 25.18 25.90
C GLY A 414 7.94 23.93 26.02
N GLY A 415 9.26 24.09 25.96
CA GLY A 415 10.22 22.99 26.04
C GLY A 415 10.43 22.22 24.74
N THR A 416 9.88 22.69 23.62
CA THR A 416 10.10 22.07 22.30
C THR A 416 11.57 22.21 21.87
N TYR A 417 12.15 23.38 22.13
CA TYR A 417 13.52 23.72 21.76
C TYR A 417 14.32 24.20 22.98
N SER A 418 15.65 24.08 22.89
CA SER A 418 16.58 24.60 23.89
C SER A 418 16.31 26.08 24.17
N ASN A 419 16.36 26.47 25.43
CA ASN A 419 16.14 27.86 25.89
C ASN A 419 14.75 28.45 25.60
N GLN A 420 13.76 27.63 25.22
CA GLN A 420 12.39 28.05 24.97
C GLN A 420 11.42 27.42 26.00
N SER A 421 11.25 28.06 27.16
CA SER A 421 10.36 27.53 28.22
C SER A 421 8.89 27.89 28.04
N LYS A 422 8.59 29.03 27.41
CA LYS A 422 7.22 29.55 27.20
C LYS A 422 6.67 29.11 25.86
N ARG A 423 5.37 28.80 25.79
CA ARG A 423 4.68 28.56 24.51
C ARG A 423 4.81 29.76 23.56
N ILE A 424 4.85 29.50 22.26
CA ILE A 424 4.95 30.54 21.22
C ILE A 424 3.70 30.46 20.33
N PRO A 425 2.81 31.47 20.40
CA PRO A 425 1.66 31.60 19.50
C PRO A 425 2.12 31.77 18.05
N THR A 426 1.53 31.00 17.15
CA THR A 426 1.83 31.05 15.71
C THR A 426 0.64 30.54 14.89
N VAL A 427 0.82 30.45 13.58
CA VAL A 427 -0.07 29.69 12.70
C VAL A 427 0.62 28.41 12.24
N GLY A 428 -0.17 27.43 11.84
CA GLY A 428 0.34 26.27 11.15
C GLY A 428 -0.68 25.70 10.18
N THR A 429 -0.29 24.65 9.48
CA THR A 429 -1.13 23.89 8.57
C THR A 429 -0.97 22.39 8.88
N ALA A 430 -1.71 21.54 8.18
CA ALA A 430 -1.53 20.08 8.30
C ALA A 430 -0.67 19.57 7.14
N ALA A 431 0.33 18.74 7.43
CA ALA A 431 0.93 17.89 6.42
C ALA A 431 -0.12 16.87 5.97
N LEU A 432 -0.46 16.87 4.68
CA LEU A 432 -1.40 15.95 4.07
C LEU A 432 -0.66 14.84 3.33
N MET A 433 -1.21 13.63 3.39
CA MET A 433 -0.85 12.56 2.47
C MET A 433 -1.76 12.64 1.25
N LEU A 434 -1.23 13.13 0.13
CA LEU A 434 -1.97 13.38 -1.09
C LEU A 434 -1.90 12.21 -2.08
N THR A 435 -2.91 12.11 -2.92
CA THR A 435 -3.01 11.19 -4.06
C THR A 435 -3.95 11.80 -5.11
N THR A 436 -4.40 11.03 -6.09
CA THR A 436 -5.39 11.47 -7.08
C THR A 436 -6.66 10.62 -7.01
N SER A 437 -7.71 11.06 -7.68
CA SER A 437 -8.94 10.27 -7.88
C SER A 437 -8.75 9.01 -8.72
N GLU A 438 -7.57 8.80 -9.32
CA GLU A 438 -7.25 7.59 -10.07
C GLU A 438 -6.94 6.38 -9.17
N LEU A 439 -6.53 6.63 -7.93
CA LEU A 439 -6.30 5.57 -6.95
C LEU A 439 -7.61 4.82 -6.69
N THR A 440 -7.61 3.50 -6.71
CA THR A 440 -8.86 2.77 -6.44
C THR A 440 -9.26 2.89 -4.97
N ILE A 441 -10.54 2.64 -4.67
CA ILE A 441 -11.06 2.61 -3.29
C ILE A 441 -10.21 1.69 -2.41
N ALA A 442 -9.95 0.46 -2.87
CA ALA A 442 -9.15 -0.52 -2.13
C ALA A 442 -7.69 -0.09 -1.95
N GLU A 443 -7.05 0.49 -2.98
CA GLU A 443 -5.68 1.01 -2.85
C GLU A 443 -5.62 2.13 -1.81
N ALA A 444 -6.57 3.08 -1.83
CA ALA A 444 -6.64 4.17 -0.88
C ALA A 444 -6.96 3.71 0.55
N GLU A 445 -7.88 2.74 0.71
CA GLU A 445 -8.15 2.10 2.00
C GLU A 445 -6.89 1.44 2.56
N ASN A 446 -6.19 0.64 1.76
CA ASN A 446 -4.97 -0.03 2.17
C ASN A 446 -3.88 0.97 2.55
N MET A 447 -3.73 2.05 1.79
CA MET A 447 -2.76 3.10 2.07
C MET A 447 -3.06 3.82 3.38
N ALA A 448 -4.31 4.23 3.59
CA ALA A 448 -4.73 4.86 4.84
C ALA A 448 -4.54 3.92 6.04
N ASN A 449 -4.97 2.66 5.93
CA ASN A 449 -4.75 1.66 6.98
C ASN A 449 -3.25 1.47 7.28
N ALA A 450 -2.41 1.41 6.25
CA ALA A 450 -0.98 1.21 6.40
C ALA A 450 -0.34 2.36 7.19
N VAL A 451 -0.69 3.61 6.89
CA VAL A 451 -0.11 4.79 7.57
C VAL A 451 -0.64 4.97 8.98
N TYR A 452 -1.96 4.93 9.17
CA TYR A 452 -2.55 5.24 10.48
C TYR A 452 -2.38 4.11 11.50
N ASN A 453 -2.27 2.85 11.07
CA ASN A 453 -1.86 1.76 11.97
C ASN A 453 -0.35 1.78 12.27
N ALA A 454 0.48 2.28 11.33
CA ALA A 454 1.91 2.43 11.54
C ALA A 454 2.27 3.57 12.52
N GLY A 455 1.37 4.54 12.75
CA GLY A 455 1.61 5.74 13.56
C GLY A 455 2.31 5.47 14.90
N GLN A 456 1.90 4.41 15.61
CA GLN A 456 2.48 4.02 16.90
C GLN A 456 3.94 3.52 16.82
N TYR A 457 4.40 3.12 15.64
CA TYR A 457 5.74 2.59 15.39
C TYR A 457 6.66 3.58 14.70
N LEU A 458 6.14 4.67 14.12
CA LEU A 458 6.93 5.60 13.31
C LEU A 458 8.02 6.32 14.10
N LEU A 459 7.78 6.60 15.39
CA LEU A 459 8.81 7.16 16.26
C LEU A 459 10.02 6.25 16.40
N ALA A 460 9.77 4.95 16.62
CA ALA A 460 10.83 3.94 16.74
C ALA A 460 11.55 3.71 15.40
N ALA A 461 10.87 3.96 14.28
CA ALA A 461 11.45 3.95 12.93
C ALA A 461 12.17 5.26 12.55
N GLY A 462 12.31 6.21 13.49
CA GLY A 462 13.13 7.42 13.31
C GLY A 462 12.36 8.69 12.93
N SER A 463 11.05 8.65 12.75
CA SER A 463 10.24 9.83 12.43
C SER A 463 9.55 10.40 13.68
N ALA A 464 10.04 11.54 14.17
CA ALA A 464 9.43 12.24 15.30
C ALA A 464 8.01 12.76 14.96
N GLN A 465 7.82 13.24 13.74
CA GLN A 465 6.53 13.72 13.23
C GLN A 465 5.54 12.57 13.08
N GLY A 466 6.03 11.37 12.71
CA GLY A 466 5.19 10.19 12.61
C GLY A 466 4.48 9.79 13.90
N ALA A 467 5.04 10.14 15.07
CA ALA A 467 4.39 9.94 16.36
C ALA A 467 3.07 10.72 16.53
N GLN A 468 2.84 11.74 15.70
CA GLN A 468 1.63 12.57 15.74
C GLN A 468 0.53 12.09 14.79
N VAL A 469 0.80 11.07 13.97
CA VAL A 469 -0.19 10.47 13.08
C VAL A 469 -1.26 9.79 13.91
N SER A 470 -2.49 10.29 13.82
CA SER A 470 -3.62 9.78 14.58
C SER A 470 -4.90 9.84 13.77
N VAL A 471 -5.73 8.81 13.91
CA VAL A 471 -7.05 8.74 13.30
C VAL A 471 -7.95 9.88 13.80
N THR A 472 -7.81 10.29 15.06
CA THR A 472 -8.61 11.38 15.66
C THR A 472 -8.37 12.73 14.99
N THR A 473 -7.13 12.98 14.53
CA THR A 473 -6.74 14.24 13.88
C THR A 473 -6.70 14.14 12.35
N SER A 474 -6.97 12.96 11.79
CA SER A 474 -6.87 12.65 10.36
C SER A 474 -7.71 13.51 9.42
N LYS A 475 -8.74 14.18 9.94
CA LYS A 475 -9.64 15.05 9.17
C LYS A 475 -9.51 16.54 9.51
N ILE A 476 -8.49 16.94 10.26
CA ILE A 476 -8.24 18.34 10.60
C ILE A 476 -7.56 19.03 9.41
N CYS A 477 -8.05 20.21 9.00
CA CYS A 477 -7.45 21.03 7.94
C CYS A 477 -7.34 20.30 6.58
N LEU A 478 -8.37 19.54 6.20
CA LEU A 478 -8.46 19.00 4.84
C LEU A 478 -8.90 20.11 3.89
N THR A 479 -7.99 20.53 3.02
CA THR A 479 -8.21 21.61 2.05
C THR A 479 -8.53 21.11 0.65
N VAL A 480 -8.37 19.80 0.42
CA VAL A 480 -8.74 19.11 -0.81
C VAL A 480 -9.66 17.93 -0.46
N PRO A 481 -10.50 17.45 -1.39
CA PRO A 481 -11.44 16.38 -1.11
C PRO A 481 -10.73 15.11 -0.63
N ILE A 482 -11.25 14.50 0.44
CA ILE A 482 -10.76 13.21 0.91
C ILE A 482 -11.07 12.11 -0.11
N HIS A 483 -10.14 11.18 -0.33
CA HIS A 483 -10.39 10.03 -1.17
C HIS A 483 -11.44 9.12 -0.50
N PRO A 484 -12.49 8.63 -1.21
CA PRO A 484 -13.58 7.89 -0.55
C PRO A 484 -13.11 6.62 0.18
N GLY A 485 -12.14 5.90 -0.39
CA GLY A 485 -11.52 4.75 0.30
C GLY A 485 -10.77 5.14 1.58
N ALA A 486 -10.04 6.24 1.58
CA ALA A 486 -9.36 6.70 2.80
C ALA A 486 -10.38 7.14 3.86
N ASP A 487 -11.44 7.84 3.46
CA ASP A 487 -12.53 8.23 4.36
C ASP A 487 -13.19 7.01 5.01
N GLU A 488 -13.43 5.95 4.24
CA GLU A 488 -13.97 4.69 4.74
C GLU A 488 -13.04 4.01 5.74
N ALA A 489 -11.75 3.88 5.41
CA ALA A 489 -10.75 3.30 6.30
C ALA A 489 -10.64 4.09 7.63
N LEU A 490 -10.56 5.42 7.55
CA LEU A 490 -10.49 6.30 8.73
C LEU A 490 -11.74 6.21 9.59
N ARG A 491 -12.94 6.12 9.00
CA ARG A 491 -14.18 5.87 9.75
C ARG A 491 -14.15 4.53 10.47
N LYS A 492 -13.77 3.45 9.77
CA LYS A 492 -13.65 2.10 10.35
C LYS A 492 -12.69 2.11 11.56
N MET A 493 -11.51 2.70 11.40
CA MET A 493 -10.51 2.82 12.48
C MET A 493 -11.01 3.65 13.67
N ALA A 494 -11.70 4.78 13.41
CA ALA A 494 -12.26 5.62 14.46
C ALA A 494 -13.31 4.88 15.30
N HIS A 495 -14.15 4.06 14.66
CA HIS A 495 -15.14 3.23 15.37
C HIS A 495 -14.51 2.13 16.22
N THR A 496 -13.37 1.56 15.81
CA THR A 496 -12.63 0.59 16.62
C THR A 496 -11.78 1.23 17.73
N ALA A 497 -11.41 2.51 17.57
CA ALA A 497 -10.63 3.27 18.54
C ALA A 497 -11.47 3.93 19.65
N LEU A 498 -12.79 4.04 19.47
CA LEU A 498 -13.68 4.25 20.61
C LEU A 498 -13.46 3.08 21.57
N PRO A 499 -13.07 3.30 22.84
CA PRO A 499 -13.09 2.21 23.79
C PRO A 499 -14.51 1.65 23.74
N ARG A 500 -14.65 0.33 23.50
CA ARG A 500 -15.80 -0.37 24.06
C ARG A 500 -15.85 0.13 25.49
N ALA A 501 -16.83 0.97 25.81
CA ALA A 501 -17.07 1.35 27.17
C ALA A 501 -17.25 0.02 27.89
N VAL A 502 -16.20 -0.43 28.57
CA VAL A 502 -16.32 -1.36 29.67
C VAL A 502 -17.10 -0.53 30.67
N LEU A 503 -18.43 -0.55 30.54
CA LEU A 503 -19.31 -0.21 31.64
C LEU A 503 -18.78 -1.05 32.81
N PRO A 504 -18.25 -0.42 33.87
CA PRO A 504 -17.80 -1.17 35.02
C PRO A 504 -19.02 -1.94 35.55
N ARG A 505 -18.93 -3.28 35.61
CA ARG A 505 -19.87 -4.12 36.36
C ARG A 505 -19.67 -3.85 37.85
N LYS A 506 -20.09 -2.68 38.33
CA LYS A 506 -20.26 -2.26 39.72
C LYS A 506 -20.82 -0.84 39.72
N ILE A 507 -22.10 -0.72 39.37
CA ILE A 507 -23.14 0.18 39.90
C ILE A 507 -24.44 -0.30 39.21
N GLN A 508 -24.88 -1.48 39.62
CA GLN A 508 -26.21 -2.02 39.35
C GLN A 508 -26.54 -2.98 40.50
N LYS A 509 -26.38 -2.48 41.72
CA LYS A 509 -26.82 -3.09 43.00
C LYS A 509 -26.54 -2.09 44.14
N GLN A 510 -27.24 -0.96 44.11
CA GLN A 510 -27.50 -0.11 45.29
C GLN A 510 -28.48 1.01 44.92
N SER A 511 -29.70 0.64 44.49
CA SER A 511 -30.88 1.52 44.54
C SER A 511 -32.17 0.72 44.31
N ILE A 512 -32.35 -0.42 44.99
CA ILE A 512 -33.67 -0.99 45.27
C ILE A 512 -33.59 -1.66 46.66
N SER A 513 -33.66 -0.82 47.69
CA SER A 513 -34.22 -1.13 49.01
C SER A 513 -34.23 0.17 49.82
N ASN A 514 -35.25 1.00 49.57
CA ASN A 514 -35.98 1.73 50.60
C ASN A 514 -37.18 2.39 49.90
N ASN A 515 -38.34 1.83 50.22
CA ASN A 515 -39.72 2.14 49.82
C ASN A 515 -40.11 1.89 48.36
#